data_AF-A0A661JT02-F1
#
_entry.id   AF-A0A661JT02-F1
#
_cell.length_a   1.000
_cell.length_b   1.000
_cell.length_c   1.000
_cell.angle_alpha   90.00
_cell.angle_beta   90.00
_cell.angle_gamma   90.00
#
_symmetry.space_group_name_H-M   'P 1'
#
loop_
_entity.id
_entity.type
_entity.pdbx_description
1 polymer ?
#
loop_
_entity_poly.entity_id
_entity_poly.type
_entity_poly.pdbx_seq_one_letter_code
_entity_poly.pdbx_strand_id
1 'polypeptide(L)'
;MEDRAPLDLLQEAFVNFNRASSELERHYRSLAERVRELTRQLAESLDERRRLGDLLCSVLESISAGVVVVEREGLIVAFNRAAERMTSFRREEVEGKPFGLLFPE
;
A
#
# COMPACT_ATOMS: atom_id res chain seq x y z
N MET A 1 -1.73 41.14 51.27
CA MET A 1 -2.16 40.94 49.87
C MET A 1 -1.13 41.67 49.03
N GLU A 2 -0.11 40.94 48.56
CA GLU A 2 1.00 41.49 47.79
C GLU A 2 0.54 41.76 46.36
N ASP A 3 0.59 43.04 45.99
CA ASP A 3 0.39 43.51 44.63
C ASP A 3 1.68 43.21 43.85
N ARG A 4 1.74 42.04 43.20
CA ARG A 4 2.89 41.64 42.36
C ARG A 4 2.98 42.59 41.17
N ALA A 5 4.18 43.12 40.91
CA ALA A 5 4.42 44.06 39.83
C ALA A 5 3.99 43.45 38.48
N PRO A 6 3.24 44.19 37.62
CA PRO A 6 2.74 43.69 36.34
C PRO A 6 3.84 43.20 35.37
N LEU A 7 5.10 43.58 35.61
CA LEU A 7 6.26 43.11 34.84
C LEU A 7 6.61 41.64 35.10
N ASP A 8 6.44 41.14 36.34
CA ASP A 8 6.76 39.74 36.68
C ASP A 8 5.77 38.76 36.01
N LEU A 9 4.49 39.15 35.97
CA LEU A 9 3.44 38.36 35.33
C LEU A 9 3.67 38.22 33.81
N LEU A 10 4.14 39.29 33.16
CA LEU A 10 4.46 39.29 31.73
C LEU A 10 5.69 38.43 31.43
N GLN A 11 6.73 38.52 32.28
CA GLN A 11 7.92 37.69 32.15
C GLN A 11 7.59 36.19 32.31
N GLU A 12 6.76 35.85 33.30
CA GLU A 12 6.31 34.47 33.51
C GLU A 12 5.47 33.95 32.34
N ALA A 13 4.55 34.77 31.82
CA ALA A 13 3.77 34.43 30.63
C ALA A 13 4.66 34.22 29.39
N PHE A 14 5.69 35.05 29.19
CA PHE A 14 6.61 34.94 28.06
C PHE A 14 7.48 33.68 28.15
N VAL A 15 7.96 33.33 29.35
CA VAL A 15 8.71 32.10 29.60
C VAL A 15 7.83 30.87 29.36
N ASN A 16 6.58 30.88 29.85
CA ASN A 16 5.63 29.80 29.64
C ASN A 16 5.27 29.63 28.16
N PHE A 17 5.04 30.73 27.45
CA PHE A 17 4.76 30.73 26.02
C PHE A 17 5.93 30.22 25.18
N ASN A 18 7.16 30.67 25.48
CA ASN A 18 8.36 30.19 24.79
C ASN A 18 8.61 28.70 25.02
N ARG A 19 8.35 28.20 26.23
CA ARG A 19 8.44 26.76 26.54
C ARG A 19 7.41 25.96 25.75
N ALA A 20 6.15 26.40 25.74
CA ALA A 20 5.08 25.76 24.98
C ALA A 20 5.38 25.75 23.47
N SER A 21 5.90 26.86 22.93
CA SER A 21 6.28 26.96 21.51
C SER A 21 7.44 26.00 21.17
N SER A 22 8.46 25.93 22.05
CA SER A 22 9.59 25.01 21.87
C SER A 22 9.17 23.53 21.96
N GLU A 23 8.22 23.19 22.84
CA GLU A 23 7.63 21.85 22.89
C GLU A 23 6.89 21.50 21.60
N LEU A 24 6.09 22.43 21.11
CA LEU A 24 5.32 22.25 19.89
C LEU A 24 6.24 22.07 18.66
N GLU A 25 7.29 22.87 18.54
CA GLU A 25 8.30 22.71 17.48
C GLU A 25 8.98 21.35 17.50
N ARG A 26 9.28 20.82 18.70
CA ARG A 26 9.85 19.48 18.86
C ARG A 26 8.87 18.40 18.41
N HIS A 27 7.59 18.51 18.77
CA HIS A 27 6.56 17.58 18.33
C HIS A 27 6.35 17.62 16.82
N TYR A 28 6.27 18.81 16.22
CA TYR A 28 6.15 18.94 14.76
C TYR A 28 7.36 18.36 14.03
N ARG A 29 8.58 18.57 14.54
CA ARG A 29 9.80 17.98 13.96
C ARG A 29 9.78 16.46 14.03
N SER A 30 9.41 15.90 15.19
CA SER A 30 9.30 14.44 15.36
C SER A 30 8.24 13.83 14.45
N LEU A 31 7.08 14.49 14.30
CA LEU A 31 6.03 14.06 13.40
C LEU A 31 6.50 14.09 11.93
N ALA A 32 7.18 15.16 11.52
CA ALA A 32 7.72 15.28 10.17
C ALA A 32 8.73 14.17 9.84
N GLU A 33 9.57 13.79 10.81
CA GLU A 33 10.47 12.63 10.67
C GLU A 33 9.70 11.32 10.57
N ARG A 34 8.69 11.11 11.41
CA ARG A 34 7.84 9.91 11.39
C ARG A 34 7.11 9.75 10.06
N VAL A 35 6.58 10.84 9.52
CA VAL A 35 5.89 10.86 8.22
C VAL A 35 6.85 10.50 7.09
N ARG A 36 8.06 11.08 7.09
CA ARG A 36 9.09 10.74 6.09
C ARG A 36 9.46 9.27 6.13
N GLU A 37 9.66 8.73 7.32
CA GLU A 37 10.01 7.32 7.49
C GLU A 37 8.89 6.38 7.05
N LEU A 38 7.64 6.65 7.43
CA LEU A 38 6.48 5.85 6.98
C LEU A 38 6.27 5.94 5.47
N THR A 39 6.50 7.11 4.88
CA THR A 39 6.41 7.31 3.42
C THR A 39 7.44 6.45 2.70
N ARG A 40 8.67 6.40 3.23
CA ARG A 40 9.75 5.55 2.69
C ARG A 40 9.39 4.06 2.79
N GLN A 41 8.95 3.60 3.96
CA GLN A 41 8.56 2.20 4.17
C GLN A 41 7.39 1.77 3.27
N LEU A 42 6.41 2.65 3.08
CA LEU A 42 5.28 2.38 2.19
C LEU A 42 5.75 2.24 0.73
N ALA A 43 6.63 3.14 0.28
CA ALA A 43 7.18 3.06 -1.07
C ALA A 43 7.96 1.75 -1.30
N GLU A 44 8.79 1.34 -0.34
CA GLU A 44 9.53 0.07 -0.39
C GLU A 44 8.60 -1.14 -0.44
N SER A 45 7.57 -1.19 0.41
CA SER A 45 6.61 -2.29 0.44
C SER A 45 5.79 -2.39 -0.85
N LEU A 46 5.41 -1.26 -1.44
CA LEU A 46 4.70 -1.24 -2.72
C LEU A 46 5.57 -1.73 -3.88
N ASP A 47 6.85 -1.33 -3.91
CA ASP A 47 7.80 -1.78 -4.92
C ASP A 47 8.06 -3.29 -4.81
N GLU A 48 8.25 -3.79 -3.59
CA GLU A 48 8.43 -5.24 -3.35
C GLU A 48 7.21 -6.05 -3.78
N ARG A 49 6.00 -5.62 -3.40
CA ARG A 49 4.75 -6.26 -3.84
C ARG A 49 4.61 -6.26 -5.36
N ARG A 50 4.97 -5.15 -6.02
CA ARG A 50 4.92 -5.05 -7.48
C ARG A 50 5.91 -6.00 -8.14
N ARG A 51 7.17 -6.04 -7.67
CA ARG A 51 8.20 -6.95 -8.19
C ARG A 51 7.80 -8.42 -8.04
N LEU A 52 7.23 -8.79 -6.90
CA LEU A 52 6.72 -10.14 -6.68
C LEU A 52 5.56 -10.47 -7.63
N GLY A 53 4.64 -9.54 -7.82
CA GLY A 53 3.55 -9.69 -8.79
C GLY A 53 4.06 -9.89 -10.22
N ASP A 54 4.98 -9.05 -10.67
CA ASP A 54 5.58 -9.12 -12.01
C ASP A 54 6.36 -10.43 -12.22
N LEU A 55 7.09 -10.89 -11.18
CA LEU A 55 7.79 -12.17 -11.19
C LEU A 55 6.81 -13.34 -11.31
N LEU A 56 5.73 -13.36 -10.51
CA LEU A 56 4.71 -14.41 -10.58
C LEU A 56 4.06 -14.47 -11.96
N CYS A 57 3.68 -13.32 -12.53
CA CYS A 57 3.17 -13.24 -13.90
C CYS A 57 4.18 -13.80 -14.90
N SER A 58 5.45 -13.39 -14.81
CA SER A 58 6.50 -13.86 -15.72
C SER A 58 6.71 -15.37 -15.64
N VAL A 59 6.68 -15.94 -14.43
CA VAL A 59 6.78 -17.38 -14.21
C VAL A 59 5.59 -18.10 -14.83
N LEU A 60 4.37 -17.66 -14.54
CA LEU A 60 3.15 -18.24 -15.12
C LEU A 60 3.17 -18.23 -16.65
N GLU A 61 3.62 -17.13 -17.25
CA GLU A 61 3.75 -16.98 -18.70
C GLU A 61 4.85 -17.85 -19.33
N SER A 62 5.92 -18.14 -18.58
CA SER A 62 7.04 -18.97 -19.05
C SER A 62 6.75 -20.48 -19.00
N ILE A 63 5.82 -20.91 -18.16
CA ILE A 63 5.47 -22.32 -18.00
C ILE A 63 4.79 -22.84 -19.28
N SER A 64 5.23 -24.01 -19.75
CA SER A 64 4.67 -24.64 -20.95
C SER A 64 3.31 -25.29 -20.71
N ALA A 65 2.97 -25.57 -19.45
CA ALA A 65 1.65 -26.07 -19.04
C ALA A 65 0.63 -24.94 -18.93
N GLY A 66 -0.59 -25.18 -19.38
CA GLY A 66 -1.71 -24.27 -19.17
C GLY A 66 -2.05 -24.14 -17.69
N VAL A 67 -2.05 -22.90 -17.19
CA VAL A 67 -2.42 -22.57 -15.82
C VAL A 67 -3.66 -21.69 -15.84
N VAL A 68 -4.69 -22.14 -15.12
CA VAL A 68 -5.93 -21.42 -14.90
C VAL A 68 -6.12 -21.31 -13.39
N VAL A 69 -6.31 -20.09 -12.91
CA VAL A 69 -6.62 -19.82 -11.50
C VAL A 69 -8.07 -19.37 -11.41
N VAL A 70 -8.80 -19.94 -10.45
CA VAL A 70 -10.21 -19.63 -10.21
C VAL A 70 -10.42 -19.15 -8.78
N GLU A 71 -11.35 -18.23 -8.59
CA GLU A 71 -11.85 -17.85 -7.26
C GLU A 71 -12.80 -18.91 -6.69
N ARG A 72 -13.22 -18.72 -5.43
CA ARG A 72 -14.05 -19.67 -4.68
C ARG A 72 -15.40 -19.93 -5.36
N GLU A 73 -15.90 -18.92 -6.07
CA GLU A 73 -17.14 -18.93 -6.84
C GLU A 73 -16.96 -19.57 -8.23
N GLY A 74 -15.74 -20.01 -8.57
CA GLY A 74 -15.40 -20.66 -9.83
C GLY A 74 -15.13 -19.69 -10.98
N LEU A 75 -14.97 -18.39 -10.71
CA LEU A 75 -14.65 -17.38 -11.70
C LEU A 75 -13.16 -17.40 -12.03
N ILE A 76 -12.80 -17.35 -13.31
CA ILE A 76 -11.40 -17.33 -13.75
C ILE A 76 -10.77 -15.98 -13.40
N VAL A 77 -9.66 -16.00 -12.67
CA VAL A 77 -8.90 -14.80 -12.26
C VAL A 77 -7.48 -14.73 -12.82
N ALA A 78 -6.95 -15.85 -13.32
CA ALA A 78 -5.72 -15.83 -14.11
C ALA A 78 -5.75 -16.92 -15.17
N PHE A 79 -5.18 -16.60 -16.34
CA PHE A 79 -5.13 -17.47 -17.50
C PHE A 79 -3.81 -17.19 -18.23
N ASN A 80 -2.86 -18.12 -18.18
CA ASN A 80 -1.54 -17.92 -18.79
C ASN A 80 -1.57 -18.19 -20.31
N ARG A 81 -0.58 -17.69 -21.06
CA ARG A 81 -0.51 -17.89 -22.52
C ARG A 81 -0.42 -19.36 -22.95
N ALA A 82 0.04 -20.27 -22.09
CA ALA A 82 -0.01 -21.70 -22.38
C ALA A 82 -1.46 -22.21 -22.38
N ALA A 83 -2.30 -21.78 -21.45
CA ALA A 83 -3.73 -22.12 -21.42
C ALA A 83 -4.45 -21.55 -22.65
N GLU A 84 -4.08 -20.34 -23.10
CA GLU A 84 -4.61 -19.77 -24.35
C GLU A 84 -4.30 -20.65 -25.56
N ARG A 85 -3.04 -21.08 -25.68
CA ARG A 85 -2.62 -21.98 -26.77
C ARG A 85 -3.32 -23.33 -26.72
N MET A 86 -3.55 -23.87 -25.53
CA MET A 86 -4.14 -25.21 -25.36
C MET A 86 -5.65 -25.22 -25.58
N THR A 87 -6.35 -24.16 -25.17
CA THR A 87 -7.82 -24.08 -25.21
C THR A 87 -8.36 -23.27 -26.38
N SER A 88 -7.50 -22.53 -27.09
CA SER A 88 -7.85 -21.57 -28.14
C SER A 88 -8.69 -20.37 -27.70
N PHE A 89 -8.90 -20.18 -26.39
CA PHE A 89 -9.50 -18.98 -25.82
C PHE A 89 -8.42 -17.98 -25.42
N ARG A 90 -8.70 -16.68 -25.55
CA ARG A 90 -7.83 -15.64 -24.98
C ARG A 90 -8.22 -15.33 -23.54
N ARG A 91 -7.26 -14.88 -22.75
CA ARG A 91 -7.48 -14.43 -21.37
C ARG A 91 -8.64 -13.43 -21.28
N GLU A 92 -8.70 -12.44 -22.18
CA GLU A 92 -9.72 -11.39 -22.14
C GLU A 92 -11.14 -11.93 -22.40
N GLU A 93 -11.25 -13.11 -23.02
CA GLU A 93 -12.53 -13.75 -23.32
C GLU A 93 -13.06 -14.58 -22.15
N VAL A 94 -12.22 -14.95 -21.20
CA VAL A 94 -12.54 -15.92 -20.13
C VAL A 94 -12.37 -15.35 -18.73
N GLU A 95 -11.59 -14.29 -18.55
CA GLU A 95 -11.39 -13.61 -17.27
C GLU A 95 -12.74 -13.09 -16.72
N GLY A 96 -13.01 -13.36 -15.44
CA GLY A 96 -14.26 -13.05 -14.77
C GLY A 96 -15.45 -13.95 -15.16
N LYS A 97 -15.25 -14.98 -15.99
CA LYS A 97 -16.29 -15.96 -16.36
C LYS A 97 -16.14 -17.26 -15.57
N PRO A 98 -17.22 -18.04 -15.41
CA PRO A 98 -17.14 -19.36 -14.79
C PRO A 98 -16.21 -20.30 -15.56
N PHE A 99 -15.37 -21.03 -14.83
CA PHE A 99 -14.45 -22.02 -15.39
C PHE A 99 -15.15 -23.10 -16.24
N GLY A 100 -16.38 -23.46 -15.89
CA GLY A 100 -17.17 -24.44 -16.65
C GLY A 100 -17.42 -24.06 -18.12
N LEU A 101 -17.27 -22.78 -18.50
CA LEU A 101 -17.39 -22.35 -19.89
C LEU A 101 -16.29 -22.94 -20.79
N LEU A 102 -15.13 -23.30 -20.24
CA LEU A 102 -14.02 -23.91 -20.99
C LEU A 102 -14.28 -25.39 -21.31
N PHE A 103 -15.13 -26.06 -20.53
CA PHE A 103 -15.43 -27.49 -20.66
C PHE A 103 -16.95 -27.71 -20.56
N PRO A 104 -17.73 -27.32 -21.58
CA PRO A 104 -19.14 -27.67 -21.64
C PRO A 104 -19.27 -29.20 -21.76
N GLU A 105 -20.06 -29.82 -20.89
CA GLU A 105 -20.47 -31.23 -20.98
C GLU A 105 -21.32 -31.50 -22.23
#